data_AF-H5X1Z8-F1
#
_entry.id   AF-H5X1Z8-F1
#
_cell.length_a   1.000
_cell.length_b   1.000
_cell.length_c   1.000
_cell.angle_alpha   90.00
_cell.angle_beta   90.00
_cell.angle_gamma   90.00
#
_symmetry.space_group_name_H-M   'P 1'
#
loop_
_entity.id
_entity.type
_entity.pdbx_description
1 polymer ?
#
loop_
_entity_poly.entity_id
_entity_poly.type
_entity_poly.pdbx_seq_one_letter_code
_entity_poly.pdbx_strand_id
1 'polypeptide(L)'
;MTAAMRHGWRLSATVVGLGAVTVVTVLALALMWTFGWGWFSATTAELRGQQAQRERVEAGGDYRIAAYEHFFDLCAAVQSKESTIAQLQAELPGADQRRVQQIRTTLTALRSSRASAIHEYNADARKAATTGRFRDLGLPRRLDIEEETSCAPRR
;
A
#
# COMPACT_ATOMS: atom_id res chain seq x y z
N MET A 1 42.32 35.19 62.94
CA MET A 1 42.16 34.61 61.58
C MET A 1 40.83 33.84 61.49
N THR A 2 39.65 34.49 61.41
CA THR A 2 38.36 33.74 61.34
C THR A 2 37.19 34.46 60.65
N ALA A 3 37.37 35.67 60.12
CA ALA A 3 36.28 36.41 59.45
C ALA A 3 36.28 36.26 57.91
N ALA A 4 37.45 36.14 57.26
CA ALA A 4 37.54 36.12 55.81
C ALA A 4 37.11 34.80 55.14
N MET A 5 37.20 33.66 55.84
CA MET A 5 36.88 32.33 55.26
C MET A 5 35.37 32.04 55.16
N ARG A 6 34.52 32.69 55.98
CA ARG A 6 33.07 32.42 55.98
C ARG A 6 32.31 33.06 54.82
N HIS A 7 32.83 34.14 54.23
CA HIS A 7 32.20 34.80 53.08
C HIS A 7 32.52 34.13 51.74
N GLY A 8 33.71 33.56 51.56
CA GLY A 8 34.09 32.84 50.34
C GLY A 8 33.31 31.54 50.12
N TRP A 9 32.89 30.87 51.20
CA TRP A 9 32.17 29.58 51.12
C TRP A 9 30.68 29.73 50.78
N ARG A 10 30.05 30.83 51.20
CA ARG A 10 28.65 31.15 50.87
C ARG A 10 28.46 31.61 49.42
N LEU A 11 29.47 32.28 48.85
CA LEU A 11 29.48 32.68 47.44
C LEU A 11 29.77 31.50 46.50
N SER A 12 30.63 30.57 46.90
CA SER A 12 30.91 29.36 46.10
C SER A 12 29.74 28.36 46.12
N ALA A 13 29.05 28.18 47.24
CA ALA A 13 27.88 27.29 47.31
C ALA A 13 26.68 27.79 46.50
N THR A 14 26.47 29.11 46.41
CA THR A 14 25.38 29.71 45.63
C THR A 14 25.65 29.67 44.12
N VAL A 15 26.90 29.90 43.70
CA VAL A 15 27.30 29.79 42.29
C VAL A 15 27.28 28.34 41.79
N VAL A 16 27.70 27.38 42.61
CA VAL A 16 27.62 25.94 42.28
C VAL A 16 26.16 25.44 42.26
N GLY A 17 25.32 25.91 43.19
CA GLY A 17 23.88 25.57 43.22
C GLY A 17 23.13 26.13 42.00
N LEU A 18 23.37 27.38 41.62
CA LEU A 18 22.77 27.99 40.43
C LEU A 18 23.27 27.33 39.13
N GLY A 19 24.56 26.98 39.05
CA GLY A 19 25.13 26.28 37.91
C GLY A 19 24.57 24.86 37.73
N ALA A 20 24.34 24.12 38.80
CA ALA A 20 23.74 22.79 38.73
C ALA A 20 22.27 22.87 38.27
N VAL A 21 21.51 23.84 38.77
CA VAL A 21 20.11 24.04 38.37
C VAL A 21 20.01 24.40 36.89
N THR A 22 20.86 25.29 36.37
CA THR A 22 20.82 25.65 34.95
C THR A 22 21.16 24.46 34.04
N VAL A 23 22.17 23.66 34.39
CA VAL A 23 22.54 22.45 33.62
C VAL A 23 21.40 21.44 33.60
N VAL A 24 20.77 21.17 34.74
CA VAL A 24 19.62 20.25 34.82
C VAL A 24 18.43 20.76 34.01
N THR A 25 18.17 22.07 34.05
CA THR A 25 17.06 22.68 33.29
C THR A 25 17.30 22.59 31.78
N VAL A 26 18.52 22.85 31.31
CA VAL A 26 18.88 22.73 29.88
C VAL A 26 18.79 21.28 29.42
N LEU A 27 19.24 20.32 30.22
CA LEU A 27 19.12 18.89 29.92
C LEU A 27 17.65 18.44 29.86
N ALA A 28 16.82 18.89 30.80
CA ALA A 28 15.40 18.58 30.80
C ALA A 28 14.70 19.16 29.54
N LEU A 29 15.02 20.39 29.15
CA LEU A 29 14.50 20.99 27.92
C LEU A 29 14.99 20.27 26.66
N ALA A 30 16.25 19.85 26.61
CA ALA A 30 16.81 19.10 25.50
C ALA A 30 16.13 17.73 25.35
N LEU A 31 15.91 17.02 26.45
CA LEU A 31 15.16 15.76 26.47
C LEU A 31 13.70 15.96 26.06
N MET A 32 13.05 17.01 26.55
CA MET A 32 11.67 17.33 26.19
C MET A 32 11.54 17.70 24.70
N TRP A 33 12.55 18.36 24.12
CA TRP A 33 12.59 18.69 22.69
C TRP A 33 12.80 17.45 21.81
N THR A 34 13.76 16.59 22.16
CA THR A 34 14.08 15.39 21.36
C THR A 34 13.00 14.33 21.45
N PHE A 35 12.46 14.07 22.64
CA PHE A 35 11.42 13.06 22.85
C PHE A 35 10.00 13.58 22.59
N GLY A 36 9.75 14.88 22.78
CA GLY A 36 8.43 15.48 22.55
C GLY A 36 8.13 15.67 21.07
N TRP A 37 8.98 16.36 20.32
CA TRP A 37 8.67 16.75 18.94
C TRP A 37 9.02 15.67 17.90
N GLY A 38 10.15 14.98 18.09
CA GLY A 38 10.58 13.92 17.18
C GLY A 38 9.65 12.70 17.22
N TRP A 39 9.20 12.31 18.41
CA TRP A 39 8.33 11.14 18.58
C TRP A 39 6.87 11.44 18.19
N PHE A 40 6.34 12.63 18.51
CA PHE A 40 5.01 13.04 18.04
C PHE A 40 4.98 13.22 16.53
N SER A 41 6.01 13.80 15.92
CA SER A 41 6.04 13.97 14.46
C SER A 41 6.12 12.63 13.75
N ALA A 42 6.94 11.67 14.23
CA ALA A 42 7.02 10.33 13.65
C ALA A 42 5.69 9.56 13.75
N THR A 43 5.04 9.58 14.93
CA THR A 43 3.78 8.85 15.15
C THR A 43 2.58 9.51 14.46
N THR A 44 2.54 10.84 14.40
CA THR A 44 1.46 11.56 13.69
C THR A 44 1.66 11.64 12.18
N ALA A 45 2.89 11.46 11.68
CA ALA A 45 3.16 11.41 10.25
C ALA A 45 2.50 10.18 9.60
N GLU A 46 2.53 9.02 10.26
CA GLU A 46 1.89 7.81 9.74
C GLU A 46 0.36 7.96 9.70
N LEU A 47 -0.23 8.56 10.75
CA LEU A 47 -1.67 8.84 10.81
C LEU A 47 -2.11 9.91 9.79
N ARG A 48 -1.36 11.01 9.62
CA ARG A 48 -1.64 12.01 8.58
C ARG A 48 -1.48 11.45 7.18
N GLY A 49 -0.46 10.62 6.95
CA GLY A 49 -0.26 9.96 5.66
C GLY A 49 -1.44 9.08 5.27
N GLN A 50 -1.93 8.27 6.22
CA GLN A 50 -3.12 7.45 6.00
C GLN A 50 -4.39 8.28 5.80
N GLN A 51 -4.59 9.36 6.55
CA GLN A 51 -5.75 10.25 6.36
C GLN A 51 -5.71 10.97 5.02
N ALA A 52 -4.57 11.53 4.62
CA ALA A 52 -4.41 12.19 3.33
C ALA A 52 -4.62 11.24 2.14
N GLN A 53 -4.20 9.97 2.27
CA GLN A 53 -4.51 8.95 1.26
C GLN A 53 -6.00 8.63 1.20
N ARG A 54 -6.67 8.44 2.35
CA ARG A 54 -8.12 8.22 2.41
C ARG A 54 -8.89 9.39 1.81
N GLU A 55 -8.49 10.62 2.13
CA GLU A 55 -9.16 11.84 1.65
C GLU A 55 -9.03 11.99 0.13
N ARG A 56 -7.86 11.72 -0.46
CA ARG A 56 -7.69 11.71 -1.93
C ARG A 56 -8.52 10.63 -2.63
N VAL A 57 -8.69 9.50 -1.97
CA VAL A 57 -9.42 8.33 -2.48
C VAL A 57 -10.94 8.51 -2.34
N GLU A 58 -11.42 9.10 -1.25
CA GLU A 58 -12.85 9.30 -0.95
C GLU A 58 -13.41 10.58 -1.60
N ALA A 59 -12.60 11.65 -1.72
CA ALA A 59 -13.06 12.94 -2.24
C ALA A 59 -13.03 13.03 -3.79
N GLY A 60 -12.28 12.16 -4.48
CA GLY A 60 -12.15 12.19 -5.94
C GLY A 60 -13.16 11.29 -6.65
N GLY A 61 -14.21 11.87 -7.25
CA GLY A 61 -15.14 11.13 -8.12
C GLY A 61 -14.41 10.40 -9.26
N ASP A 62 -13.39 11.05 -9.84
CA ASP A 62 -12.55 10.50 -10.91
C ASP A 62 -11.76 9.27 -10.46
N TYR A 63 -11.26 9.25 -9.22
CA TYR A 63 -10.54 8.08 -8.68
C TYR A 63 -11.45 6.86 -8.58
N ARG A 64 -12.72 7.08 -8.21
CA ARG A 64 -13.72 6.01 -8.12
C ARG A 64 -13.99 5.44 -9.50
N ILE A 65 -14.27 6.30 -10.49
CA ILE A 65 -14.53 5.89 -11.88
C ILE A 65 -13.34 5.12 -12.43
N ALA A 66 -12.12 5.65 -12.27
CA ALA A 66 -10.90 4.97 -12.71
C ALA A 66 -10.72 3.60 -12.05
N ALA A 67 -11.05 3.46 -10.76
CA ALA A 67 -11.01 2.18 -10.07
C ALA A 67 -12.08 1.20 -10.59
N TYR A 68 -13.29 1.68 -10.92
CA TYR A 68 -14.31 0.87 -11.57
C TYR A 68 -13.82 0.35 -12.93
N GLU A 69 -13.40 1.27 -13.81
CA GLU A 69 -12.88 0.96 -15.15
C GLU A 69 -11.72 -0.03 -15.08
N HIS A 70 -10.78 0.17 -14.15
CA HIS A 70 -9.64 -0.73 -13.92
C HIS A 70 -10.06 -2.18 -13.64
N PHE A 71 -11.05 -2.40 -12.75
CA PHE A 71 -11.51 -3.77 -12.47
C PHE A 71 -12.29 -4.38 -13.64
N PHE A 72 -13.07 -3.57 -14.37
CA PHE A 72 -13.75 -4.03 -15.58
C PHE A 72 -12.74 -4.44 -16.66
N ASP A 73 -11.72 -3.61 -16.90
CA ASP A 73 -10.68 -3.86 -17.90
C ASP A 73 -9.86 -5.11 -17.57
N LEU A 74 -9.45 -5.28 -16.30
CA LEU A 74 -8.76 -6.48 -15.85
C LEU A 74 -9.60 -7.74 -16.07
N CYS A 75 -10.89 -7.68 -15.73
CA CYS A 75 -11.79 -8.80 -15.91
C CYS A 75 -12.00 -9.13 -17.40
N ALA A 76 -12.29 -8.11 -18.22
CA ALA A 76 -12.45 -8.26 -19.67
C ALA A 76 -11.18 -8.81 -20.34
N ALA A 77 -10.01 -8.38 -19.89
CA ALA A 77 -8.72 -8.90 -20.35
C ALA A 77 -8.55 -10.39 -20.04
N VAL A 78 -8.98 -10.85 -18.86
CA VAL A 78 -8.98 -12.29 -18.51
C VAL A 78 -9.91 -13.06 -19.44
N GLN A 79 -11.16 -12.61 -19.62
CA GLN A 79 -12.12 -13.27 -20.51
C GLN A 79 -11.66 -13.33 -21.97
N SER A 80 -11.05 -12.26 -22.48
CA SER A 80 -10.49 -12.25 -23.83
C SER A 80 -9.40 -13.31 -24.02
N LYS A 81 -8.55 -13.49 -23.00
CA LYS A 81 -7.52 -14.55 -22.99
C LYS A 81 -8.15 -15.93 -22.92
N GLU A 82 -9.17 -16.13 -22.08
CA GLU A 82 -9.94 -17.39 -21.98
C GLU A 82 -10.57 -17.77 -23.32
N SER A 83 -11.24 -16.82 -24.00
CA SER A 83 -11.80 -17.02 -25.34
C SER A 83 -10.72 -17.42 -26.35
N THR A 84 -9.57 -16.73 -26.35
CA THR A 84 -8.47 -17.07 -27.26
C THR A 84 -7.89 -18.46 -26.96
N ILE A 85 -7.76 -18.82 -25.68
CA ILE A 85 -7.34 -20.15 -25.25
C ILE A 85 -8.33 -21.21 -25.77
N ALA A 86 -9.63 -21.00 -25.62
CA ALA A 86 -10.66 -21.91 -26.08
C ALA A 86 -10.63 -22.10 -27.61
N GLN A 87 -10.47 -21.01 -28.37
CA GLN A 87 -10.34 -21.07 -29.83
C GLN A 87 -9.10 -21.87 -30.27
N LEU A 88 -7.94 -21.60 -29.66
CA LEU A 88 -6.70 -22.33 -29.96
C LEU A 88 -6.78 -23.80 -29.57
N GLN A 89 -7.50 -24.14 -28.48
CA GLN A 89 -7.76 -25.53 -28.10
C GLN A 89 -8.67 -26.24 -29.11
N ALA A 90 -9.69 -25.56 -29.62
CA ALA A 90 -10.57 -26.08 -30.67
C ALA A 90 -9.83 -26.28 -32.01
N GLU A 91 -8.77 -25.52 -32.28
CA GLU A 91 -7.95 -25.65 -33.49
C GLU A 91 -7.03 -26.89 -33.46
N LEU A 92 -6.59 -27.33 -32.26
CA LEU A 92 -5.61 -28.41 -32.09
C LEU A 92 -5.91 -29.72 -32.87
N PRO A 93 -7.14 -30.25 -32.90
CA PRO A 93 -7.43 -31.53 -33.55
C PRO A 93 -7.26 -31.52 -35.08
N GLY A 94 -7.37 -30.35 -35.72
CA GLY A 94 -7.29 -30.21 -37.18
C GLY A 94 -5.96 -29.62 -37.69
N ALA A 95 -5.04 -29.29 -36.79
CA ALA A 95 -3.80 -28.60 -37.11
C ALA A 95 -2.67 -29.55 -37.55
N ASP A 96 -1.81 -29.09 -38.45
CA ASP A 96 -0.58 -29.79 -38.80
C ASP A 96 0.47 -29.75 -37.65
N GLN A 97 1.53 -30.55 -37.74
CA GLN A 97 2.53 -30.63 -36.66
C GLN A 97 3.23 -29.30 -36.36
N ARG A 98 3.48 -28.47 -37.37
CA ARG A 98 4.13 -27.17 -37.19
C ARG A 98 3.19 -26.22 -36.44
N ARG A 99 1.92 -26.22 -36.83
CA ARG A 99 0.87 -25.42 -36.23
C ARG A 99 0.57 -25.86 -34.80
N VAL A 100 0.56 -27.17 -34.52
CA VAL A 100 0.44 -27.70 -33.14
C VAL A 100 1.53 -27.15 -32.22
N GLN A 101 2.79 -27.10 -32.67
CA GLN A 101 3.89 -26.55 -31.86
C GLN A 101 3.73 -25.04 -31.60
N GLN A 102 3.29 -24.29 -32.61
CA GLN A 102 2.98 -22.87 -32.46
C GLN A 102 1.83 -22.65 -31.47
N ILE A 103 0.71 -23.36 -31.65
CA ILE A 103 -0.46 -23.29 -30.77
C ILE A 103 -0.06 -23.61 -29.33
N ARG A 104 0.73 -24.66 -29.08
CA ARG A 104 1.17 -25.02 -27.73
C ARG A 104 2.01 -23.92 -27.06
N THR A 105 2.92 -23.31 -27.83
CA THR A 105 3.72 -22.19 -27.33
C THR A 105 2.83 -21.00 -26.97
N THR A 106 1.90 -20.65 -27.85
CA THR A 106 0.93 -19.57 -27.62
C THR A 106 0.01 -19.87 -26.43
N LEU A 107 -0.48 -21.10 -26.29
CA LEU A 107 -1.32 -21.52 -25.16
C LEU A 107 -0.58 -21.37 -23.83
N THR A 108 0.70 -21.74 -23.76
CA THR A 108 1.52 -21.56 -22.55
C THR A 108 1.64 -20.08 -22.19
N ALA A 109 1.92 -19.23 -23.17
CA ALA A 109 2.02 -17.79 -22.96
C ALA A 109 0.68 -17.17 -22.51
N LEU A 110 -0.43 -17.55 -23.15
CA LEU A 110 -1.75 -17.06 -22.80
C LEU A 110 -2.20 -17.52 -21.41
N ARG A 111 -1.93 -18.77 -21.03
CA ARG A 111 -2.23 -19.28 -19.68
C ARG A 111 -1.46 -18.53 -18.60
N SER A 112 -0.16 -18.31 -18.82
CA SER A 112 0.68 -17.51 -17.92
C SER A 112 0.17 -16.06 -17.81
N SER A 113 -0.13 -15.43 -18.95
CA SER A 113 -0.68 -14.06 -18.99
C SER A 113 -2.04 -13.96 -18.30
N ARG A 114 -2.90 -14.97 -18.46
CA ARG A 114 -4.19 -15.06 -17.77
C ARG A 114 -4.00 -15.16 -16.26
N ALA A 115 -3.14 -16.06 -15.79
CA ALA A 115 -2.84 -16.20 -14.37
C ALA A 115 -2.30 -14.89 -13.77
N SER A 116 -1.41 -14.19 -14.49
CA SER A 116 -0.90 -12.88 -14.08
C SER A 116 -2.02 -11.84 -13.92
N ALA A 117 -2.93 -11.73 -14.88
CA ALA A 117 -4.04 -10.79 -14.82
C ALA A 117 -5.01 -11.12 -13.66
N ILE A 118 -5.24 -12.42 -13.39
CA ILE A 118 -6.00 -12.88 -12.23
C ILE A 118 -5.31 -12.49 -10.91
N HIS A 119 -3.98 -12.65 -10.83
CA HIS A 119 -3.22 -12.24 -9.65
C HIS A 119 -3.27 -10.73 -9.41
N GLU A 120 -3.17 -9.93 -10.46
CA GLU A 120 -3.29 -8.47 -10.41
C GLU A 120 -4.68 -8.05 -9.93
N TYR A 121 -5.74 -8.57 -10.55
CA TYR A 121 -7.11 -8.37 -10.12
C TYR A 121 -7.29 -8.70 -8.63
N ASN A 122 -6.82 -9.89 -8.22
CA ASN A 122 -6.95 -10.34 -6.85
C ASN A 122 -6.11 -9.52 -5.87
N ALA A 123 -4.95 -9.01 -6.28
CA ALA A 123 -4.11 -8.14 -5.47
C ALA A 123 -4.79 -6.80 -5.23
N ASP A 124 -5.40 -6.22 -6.26
CA ASP A 124 -6.10 -4.95 -6.18
C ASP A 124 -7.43 -5.07 -5.45
N ALA A 125 -8.15 -6.17 -5.64
CA ALA A 125 -9.40 -6.46 -4.92
C ALA A 125 -9.19 -6.54 -3.40
N ARG A 126 -7.99 -6.92 -2.92
CA ARG A 126 -7.64 -6.95 -1.50
C ARG A 126 -7.35 -5.56 -0.91
N LYS A 127 -7.18 -4.52 -1.74
CA LYS A 127 -6.89 -3.15 -1.28
C LYS A 127 -8.15 -2.46 -0.75
N ALA A 128 -8.67 -2.95 0.38
CA ALA A 128 -9.93 -2.52 0.98
C ALA A 128 -9.99 -1.03 1.34
N ALA A 129 -8.85 -0.38 1.55
CA ALA A 129 -8.77 1.04 1.86
C ALA A 129 -8.67 1.95 0.62
N THR A 130 -8.46 1.40 -0.58
CA THR A 130 -8.22 2.17 -1.82
C THR A 130 -9.01 1.57 -2.99
N THR A 131 -8.34 1.18 -4.08
CA THR A 131 -8.95 0.73 -5.33
C THR A 131 -10.00 -0.36 -5.10
N GLY A 132 -9.70 -1.38 -4.28
CA GLY A 132 -10.58 -2.51 -4.01
C GLY A 132 -11.94 -2.14 -3.40
N ARG A 133 -12.06 -0.98 -2.75
CA ARG A 133 -13.33 -0.47 -2.21
C ARG A 133 -14.32 -0.06 -3.30
N PHE A 134 -13.82 0.36 -4.46
CA PHE A 134 -14.63 0.87 -5.58
C PHE A 134 -14.83 -0.16 -6.68
N ARG A 135 -14.55 -1.42 -6.38
CA ARG A 135 -14.90 -2.53 -7.27
C ARG A 135 -16.43 -2.63 -7.38
N ASP A 136 -16.93 -2.85 -8.60
CA ASP A 136 -18.35 -3.03 -8.82
C ASP A 136 -18.93 -4.25 -8.08
N LEU A 137 -20.19 -4.13 -7.62
CA LEU A 137 -20.89 -5.20 -6.93
C LEU A 137 -21.20 -6.39 -7.84
N GLY A 138 -21.36 -6.14 -9.15
CA GLY A 138 -21.58 -7.14 -10.19
C GLY A 138 -20.31 -7.88 -10.61
N LEU A 139 -19.12 -7.41 -10.21
CA LEU A 139 -17.87 -8.12 -10.48
C LEU A 139 -17.59 -9.17 -9.39
N PRO A 140 -16.79 -10.22 -9.68
CA PRO A 140 -16.41 -11.23 -8.69
C PRO A 140 -15.48 -10.66 -7.60
N ARG A 141 -15.65 -11.07 -6.34
CA ARG A 141 -14.74 -10.64 -5.25
C ARG A 141 -13.30 -11.15 -5.43
N ARG A 142 -13.16 -12.28 -6.12
CA ARG A 142 -11.90 -12.94 -6.42
C ARG A 142 -12.09 -13.71 -7.72
N LEU A 143 -11.04 -13.77 -8.53
CA LEU A 143 -10.96 -14.64 -9.69
C LEU A 143 -10.16 -15.90 -9.34
N ASP A 144 -10.58 -17.03 -9.89
CA ASP A 144 -9.88 -18.31 -9.74
C ASP A 144 -9.06 -18.62 -10.99
N ILE A 145 -7.92 -19.29 -10.80
CA ILE A 145 -7.04 -19.69 -11.90
C ILE A 145 -7.59 -20.94 -12.59
N GLU A 146 -8.35 -21.78 -11.89
CA GLU A 146 -8.89 -23.03 -12.44
C GLU A 146 -10.29 -22.86 -13.05
N GLU A 147 -11.03 -21.82 -12.66
CA GLU A 147 -12.39 -21.56 -13.14
C GLU A 147 -12.43 -20.48 -14.22
N GLU A 148 -13.40 -20.57 -15.13
CA GLU A 148 -13.63 -19.56 -16.15
C GLU A 148 -14.27 -18.29 -15.55
N THR A 149 -13.83 -17.13 -16.03
CA THR A 149 -14.15 -15.85 -15.42
C THR A 149 -15.46 -15.29 -15.97
N SER A 150 -16.33 -14.75 -15.09
CA SER A 150 -17.55 -14.04 -15.49
C SER A 150 -17.51 -12.57 -15.05
N CYS A 151 -17.50 -11.65 -16.01
CA CYS A 151 -17.37 -10.20 -15.80
C CYS A 151 -18.70 -9.44 -15.87
N ALA A 152 -19.84 -10.13 -15.81
CA ALA A 152 -21.16 -9.50 -15.84
C ALA A 152 -21.98 -9.85 -14.58
N PRO A 153 -22.79 -8.90 -14.06
CA PRO A 153 -23.86 -9.27 -13.16
C PRO A 153 -24.79 -10.22 -13.92
N ARG A 154 -24.97 -11.45 -13.43
CA ARG A 154 -26.06 -12.32 -13.89
C ARG A 154 -27.36 -11.54 -13.65
N ARG A 155 -27.98 -11.03 -14.72
CA ARG A 155 -29.36 -10.51 -14.67
C ARG A 155 -30.32 -11.68 -14.58
#